data_AF-A0A2N5KKQ1-F1
#
_entry.id   AF-A0A2N5KKQ1-F1
#
_cell.length_a   1.000
_cell.length_b   1.000
_cell.length_c   1.000
_cell.angle_alpha   90.00
_cell.angle_beta   90.00
_cell.angle_gamma   90.00
#
_symmetry.space_group_name_H-M   'P 1'
#
loop_
_entity.id
_entity.type
_entity.pdbx_description
1 polymer ?
#
loop_
_entity_poly.entity_id
_entity_poly.type
_entity_poly.pdbx_seq_one_letter_code
_entity_poly.pdbx_strand_id
1 'polypeptide(L)' 'MFDDPARKLFREGPAQRDPNETVYLCLGRTEAGRYLYAALIYMGGGEALPITAYDMTAPQKRRYKK' A
#
# COMPACT_ATOMS: atom_id res chain seq x y z
N MET A 1 -14.90 0.46 2.32
CA MET A 1 -14.10 -0.17 1.23
C MET A 1 -12.80 0.61 1.00
N PHE A 2 -11.72 -0.03 0.53
CA PHE A 2 -10.44 0.61 0.14
C PHE A 2 -10.35 0.69 -1.39
N ASP A 3 -11.30 1.40 -1.98
CA ASP A 3 -11.41 1.58 -3.43
C ASP A 3 -11.28 3.06 -3.78
N ASP A 4 -10.13 3.63 -3.42
CA ASP A 4 -9.79 5.01 -3.75
C ASP A 4 -9.35 5.11 -5.21
N PRO A 5 -10.07 5.85 -6.07
CA PRO A 5 -9.65 6.07 -7.45
C PRO A 5 -8.31 6.82 -7.54
N ALA A 6 -7.94 7.57 -6.50
CA ALA A 6 -6.66 8.26 -6.39
C ALA A 6 -5.57 7.44 -5.69
N ARG A 7 -5.78 6.12 -5.49
CA ARG A 7 -4.78 5.28 -4.83
C ARG A 7 -3.43 5.35 -5.55
N LYS A 8 -2.36 5.34 -4.77
CA LYS A 8 -0.98 5.35 -5.25
C LYS A 8 -0.34 4.02 -4.91
N LEU A 9 0.22 3.36 -5.92
CA LEU A 9 1.00 2.14 -5.75
C LEU A 9 2.48 2.48 -5.94
N PHE A 10 3.30 2.17 -4.93
CA PHE A 10 4.74 2.34 -4.99
C PHE A 10 5.41 0.97 -4.89
N ARG A 11 6.43 0.73 -5.71
CA ARG A 11 7.33 -0.40 -5.54
C ARG A 11 8.43 0.01 -4.56
N GLU A 12 8.50 -0.59 -3.39
CA GLU A 12 9.55 -0.26 -2.41
C GLU A 12 10.81 -1.09 -2.61
N GLY A 13 10.67 -2.38 -2.94
CA GLY A 13 11.82 -3.24 -3.15
C GLY A 13 11.55 -4.71 -2.80
N PRO A 14 12.60 -5.54 -2.70
CA PRO A 14 12.47 -6.93 -2.32
C PRO A 14 11.95 -7.07 -0.88
N ALA A 15 11.18 -8.14 -0.62
CA ALA A 15 10.77 -8.49 0.73
C ALA A 15 11.97 -8.96 1.56
N GLN A 16 11.92 -8.71 2.86
CA GLN A 16 13.00 -9.10 3.76
C GLN A 16 13.12 -10.62 3.90
N ARG A 17 12.00 -11.35 3.84
CA ARG A 17 11.96 -12.81 3.99
C ARG A 17 12.49 -13.53 2.75
N ASP A 18 12.07 -13.10 1.57
CA ASP A 18 12.44 -13.68 0.28
C ASP A 18 12.75 -12.55 -0.71
N PRO A 19 14.00 -12.44 -1.20
CA PRO A 19 14.39 -11.41 -2.17
C PRO A 19 13.68 -11.50 -3.53
N ASN A 20 13.06 -12.64 -3.86
CA ASN A 20 12.29 -12.81 -5.09
C ASN A 20 10.89 -12.19 -4.98
N GLU A 21 10.38 -12.01 -3.76
CA GLU A 21 9.12 -11.34 -3.50
C GLU A 21 9.34 -9.82 -3.51
N THR A 22 8.42 -9.05 -4.11
CA THR A 22 8.49 -7.58 -4.11
C THR A 22 7.41 -7.01 -3.21
N VAL A 23 7.81 -6.08 -2.32
CA VAL A 23 6.91 -5.29 -1.49
C VAL A 23 6.43 -4.07 -2.26
N TYR A 24 5.11 -3.92 -2.26
CA TYR A 24 4.39 -2.77 -2.79
C TYR A 24 3.70 -2.02 -1.66
N LEU A 25 3.69 -0.69 -1.74
CA LEU A 25 2.87 0.15 -0.89
C LEU A 25 1.67 0.63 -1.65
N CYS A 26 0.48 0.34 -1.13
CA CYS A 26 -0.76 0.92 -1.60
C CYS A 26 -1.21 2.00 -0.61
N LEU A 27 -1.15 3.25 -1.07
CA LEU A 27 -1.61 4.42 -0.32
C LEU A 27 -2.95 4.85 -0.90
N GLY A 28 -3.97 5.01 -0.06
CA GLY A 28 -5.27 5.45 -0.55
C GLY A 28 -6.17 5.93 0.57
N ARG A 29 -7.43 6.19 0.22
CA ARG A 29 -8.49 6.50 1.17
C ARG A 29 -9.53 5.39 1.23
N THR A 30 -10.17 5.28 2.38
CA THR A 30 -11.42 4.54 2.50
C THR A 30 -12.58 5.44 2.10
N GLU A 31 -13.74 4.84 1.83
CA GLU A 31 -15.00 5.58 1.64
C GLU A 31 -15.34 6.50 2.82
N ALA A 32 -14.97 6.09 4.04
CA ALA A 32 -15.12 6.89 5.26
C ALA A 32 -14.07 8.03 5.38
N GLY A 33 -13.24 8.24 4.36
CA GLY A 33 -12.24 9.31 4.33
C GLY A 33 -10.94 9.05 5.09
N ARG A 34 -10.79 7.87 5.72
CA ARG A 34 -9.52 7.49 6.37
C ARG A 34 -8.43 7.27 5.34
N TYR A 35 -7.23 7.78 5.59
CA TYR A 35 -6.07 7.57 4.73
C TYR A 35 -5.34 6.32 5.21
N LEU A 36 -5.27 5.27 4.38
CA LEU A 36 -4.62 4.01 4.72
C LEU A 36 -3.30 3.83 4.00
N TYR A 37 -2.32 3.37 4.77
CA TYR A 37 -1.05 2.83 4.31
C TYR A 37 -1.14 1.31 4.35
N ALA A 38 -1.02 0.63 3.22
CA ALA A 38 -0.97 -0.82 3.16
C ALA A 38 0.33 -1.28 2.47
N ALA A 39 1.07 -2.19 3.11
CA ALA A 39 2.20 -2.88 2.49
C ALA A 39 1.78 -4.29 2.11
N LEU A 40 2.08 -4.67 0.86
CA LEU A 40 1.59 -5.88 0.22
C LEU A 40 2.74 -6.59 -0.50
N ILE A 41 2.71 -7.92 -0.56
CA ILE A 41 3.54 -8.70 -1.49
C ILE A 41 2.65 -9.12 -2.66
N TYR A 42 3.08 -8.85 -3.89
CA TYR A 42 2.35 -9.30 -5.07
C TYR A 42 2.57 -10.79 -5.30
N MET A 43 1.49 -11.56 -5.34
CA MET A 43 1.53 -13.03 -5.47
C MET A 43 1.31 -13.51 -6.92
N GLY A 44 1.02 -12.59 -7.85
CA GLY A 44 0.59 -12.93 -9.21
C GLY A 44 -0.93 -12.99 -9.35
N GLY A 45 -1.44 -13.09 -10.57
CA GLY A 45 -2.88 -13.29 -10.83
C GLY A 45 -3.83 -12.16 -10.39
N GLY A 46 -3.28 -11.00 -9.99
CA GLY A 46 -4.07 -9.92 -9.39
C GLY A 46 -4.25 -10.06 -7.88
N GLU A 47 -3.64 -11.08 -7.27
CA GLU A 47 -3.66 -11.32 -5.82
C GLU A 47 -2.43 -10.72 -5.15
N ALA A 48 -2.61 -10.29 -3.90
CA ALA A 48 -1.54 -9.76 -3.07
C ALA A 48 -1.76 -10.16 -1.61
N LEU A 49 -0.66 -10.47 -0.93
CA LEU A 49 -0.64 -10.79 0.49
C LEU A 49 -0.43 -9.51 1.30
N PRO A 50 -1.38 -9.09 2.16
CA PRO A 50 -1.17 -7.96 3.04
C PRO A 50 -0.17 -8.30 4.15
N ILE A 51 0.89 -7.50 4.26
CA ILE A 51 1.87 -7.58 5.36
C ILE A 51 1.37 -6.73 6.54
N THR A 52 0.97 -5.50 6.26
CA THR A 52 0.48 -4.56 7.27
C THR A 52 -0.46 -3.53 6.64
N ALA A 53 -1.40 -3.03 7.43
CA ALA A 53 -2.28 -1.92 7.07
C ALA A 53 -2.56 -1.06 8.30
N TYR A 54 -2.39 0.25 8.18
CA TYR A 54 -2.65 1.21 9.26
C TYR A 54 -2.98 2.61 8.72
N ASP A 55 -3.46 3.51 9.58
CA ASP A 55 -3.73 4.89 9.19
C ASP A 55 -2.44 5.65 8.87
N MET A 56 -2.40 6.36 7.74
CA MET A 56 -1.23 7.14 7.36
C MET A 56 -0.89 8.19 8.43
N THR A 57 0.40 8.28 8.74
CA THR A 57 0.99 9.40 9.47
C THR A 57 0.97 10.68 8.64
N ALA A 58 1.18 11.84 9.27
CA ALA A 58 1.22 13.13 8.55
C ALA A 58 2.27 13.17 7.41
N PRO A 59 3.50 12.64 7.56
CA PRO A 59 4.45 12.51 6.46
C PRO A 59 3.95 11.66 5.29
N GLN A 60 3.32 10.51 5.59
CA GLN A 60 2.79 9.61 4.56
C GLN A 60 1.60 10.24 3.81
N LYS A 61 0.73 10.98 4.50
CA LYS A 61 -0.34 11.77 3.86
C LYS A 61 0.21 12.81 2.89
N ARG A 62 1.34 13.45 3.21
CA ARG A 62 2.01 14.37 2.28
C ARG A 62 2.56 13.64 1.05
N ARG A 63 3.15 12.45 1.23
CA ARG A 63 3.63 11.62 0.12
C ARG A 63 2.48 11.21 -0.81
N TYR A 64 1.33 10.82 -0.25
CA TYR A 64 0.14 10.44 -1.03
C TYR A 64 -0.47 11.61 -1.82
N LYS A 65 -0.39 12.84 -1.29
CA LYS A 65 -0.91 14.06 -1.94
C LYS A 65 0.01 14.63 -3.02
N LYS A 66 1.23 14.10 -3.18
CA LYS A 66 2.13 14.43 -4.28
C LYS A 66 1.78 13.60 -5.51
#